data_AF-A0A9D8L4K0-F1
#
_entry.id   AF-A0A9D8L4K0-F1
#
_cell.length_a   1.000
_cell.length_b   1.000
_cell.length_c   1.000
_cell.angle_alpha   90.00
_cell.angle_beta   90.00
_cell.angle_gamma   90.00
#
_symmetry.space_group_name_H-M   'P 1'
#
loop_
_entity.id
_entity.type
_entity.pdbx_description
1 polymer ?
#
loop_
_entity_poly.entity_id
_entity_poly.type
_entity_poly.pdbx_seq_one_letter_code
_entity_poly.pdbx_strand_id
1 'polypeptide(L)'
;AIVAALHFDVATPNFIIQEEMTGAVPWYFEVVRGPIRRVDGFWQVPDRPGLGVEVDLAVAAKHPFAPEPNPAREARIADGTIVDW
;
A
#
# COMPACT_ATOMS: atom_id res chain seq x y z
N ALA A 1 -3.00 -3.06 3.41
CA ALA A 1 -2.37 -3.95 2.41
C ALA A 1 -0.94 -4.30 2.80
N ILE A 2 -0.07 -3.31 3.06
CA ILE A 2 1.35 -3.55 3.34
C ILE A 2 1.66 -4.48 4.51
N VAL A 3 0.83 -4.57 5.56
CA VAL A 3 1.16 -5.40 6.73
C VAL A 3 1.02 -6.90 6.46
N ALA A 4 0.06 -7.30 5.62
CA ALA A 4 -0.03 -8.70 5.22
C ALA A 4 1.21 -9.12 4.40
N ALA A 5 1.66 -8.25 3.48
CA ALA A 5 2.91 -8.45 2.77
C ALA A 5 4.11 -8.50 3.73
N LEU A 6 4.19 -7.58 4.70
CA LEU A 6 5.27 -7.57 5.68
C LEU A 6 5.33 -8.83 6.55
N HIS A 7 4.18 -9.37 6.99
CA HIS A 7 4.15 -10.67 7.68
C HIS A 7 4.69 -11.79 6.78
N PHE A 8 4.34 -11.77 5.49
CA PHE A 8 4.84 -12.72 4.51
C PHE A 8 6.36 -12.57 4.30
N ASP A 9 6.85 -11.34 4.17
CA ASP A 9 8.26 -11.01 4.00
C ASP A 9 9.11 -11.55 5.17
N VAL A 10 8.68 -11.27 6.40
CA VAL A 10 9.36 -11.74 7.61
C VAL A 10 9.35 -13.26 7.73
N ALA A 11 8.29 -13.92 7.25
CA ALA A 11 8.17 -15.39 7.28
C ALA A 11 8.90 -16.10 6.13
N THR A 12 9.43 -15.36 5.15
CA THR A 12 9.98 -15.92 3.90
C THR A 12 11.51 -15.84 3.88
N PRO A 13 12.25 -16.96 3.95
CA PRO A 13 13.71 -16.94 4.05
C PRO A 13 14.45 -16.33 2.86
N ASN A 14 13.82 -16.31 1.68
CA ASN A 14 14.37 -15.76 0.44
C ASN A 14 13.78 -14.37 0.11
N PHE A 15 13.20 -13.68 1.08
CA PHE A 15 12.79 -12.28 0.93
C PHE A 15 14.00 -11.36 0.71
N ILE A 16 13.83 -10.33 -0.13
CA ILE A 16 14.90 -9.39 -0.51
C ILE A 16 14.51 -7.95 -0.18
N ILE A 17 13.36 -7.49 -0.71
CA ILE A 17 12.90 -6.10 -0.56
C ILE A 17 11.38 -6.04 -0.71
N GLN A 18 10.76 -5.06 -0.04
CA GLN A 18 9.34 -4.77 -0.09
C GLN A 18 9.12 -3.37 -0.63
N GLU A 19 8.34 -3.25 -1.70
CA GLU A 19 7.92 -1.95 -2.23
C GLU A 19 6.99 -1.25 -1.23
N GLU A 20 7.22 0.04 -1.05
CA GLU A 20 6.34 0.94 -0.32
C GLU A 20 6.13 2.23 -1.13
N MET A 21 4.87 2.59 -1.36
CA MET A 21 4.48 3.94 -1.73
C MET A 21 3.97 4.70 -0.49
N THR A 22 4.87 5.46 0.15
CA THR A 22 4.52 6.28 1.31
C THR A 22 3.70 7.51 0.89
N GLY A 23 2.69 7.88 1.66
CA GLY A 23 2.00 9.17 1.47
C GLY A 23 1.13 9.26 0.21
N ALA A 24 0.65 8.13 -0.31
CA ALA A 24 -0.30 8.09 -1.43
C ALA A 24 -1.48 9.06 -1.25
N VAL A 25 -1.98 9.17 -0.02
CA VAL A 25 -2.95 10.17 0.42
C VAL A 25 -2.58 10.68 1.82
N PRO A 26 -2.79 11.96 2.14
CA PRO A 26 -2.38 12.55 3.42
C PRO A 26 -3.15 11.94 4.62
N TRP A 27 -4.36 11.44 4.38
CA TRP A 27 -5.26 10.88 5.40
C TRP A 27 -5.08 9.36 5.61
N TYR A 28 -4.11 8.72 4.95
CA TYR A 28 -3.94 7.26 5.01
C TYR A 28 -3.79 6.74 6.45
N PHE A 29 -2.93 7.40 7.24
CA PHE A 29 -2.66 7.05 8.63
C PHE A 29 -3.77 7.49 9.59
N GLU A 30 -4.74 8.29 9.14
CA GLU A 30 -5.97 8.55 9.90
C GLU A 30 -6.96 7.38 9.76
N VAL A 31 -6.99 6.73 8.58
CA VAL A 31 -7.87 5.59 8.29
C VAL A 31 -7.31 4.27 8.82
N VAL A 32 -6.01 4.00 8.63
CA VAL A 32 -5.40 2.73 9.05
C VAL A 32 -4.47 2.96 10.24
N ARG A 33 -4.81 2.37 11.38
CA ARG A 33 -4.02 2.45 12.62
C ARG A 33 -3.23 1.16 12.81
N GLY A 34 -1.96 1.26 13.19
CA GLY A 34 -1.09 0.09 13.33
C GLY A 34 0.30 0.40 13.89
N PRO A 35 1.08 -0.61 14.30
CA PRO A 35 2.45 -0.44 14.81
C PRO A 35 3.50 -0.31 13.70
N ILE A 36 3.09 -0.32 12.42
CA ILE A 36 3.99 -0.30 11.27
C ILE A 36 4.77 1.02 11.29
N ARG A 37 6.09 0.90 11.49
CA ARG A 37 7.02 2.02 11.50
C ARG A 37 8.20 1.67 10.63
N ARG A 38 8.63 2.61 9.81
CA ARG A 38 9.91 2.54 9.12
C ARG A 38 10.97 3.20 9.99
N VAL A 39 12.08 2.50 10.20
CA VAL A 39 13.26 3.00 10.92
C VAL A 39 14.46 2.76 10.01
N ASP A 40 15.20 3.81 9.70
CA ASP A 40 16.42 3.76 8.85
C ASP A 40 16.22 3.04 7.51
N GLY A 41 15.03 3.19 6.92
CA GLY A 41 14.69 2.59 5.64
C GLY A 41 14.03 1.20 5.73
N PHE A 42 14.00 0.58 6.91
CA PHE A 42 13.46 -0.78 7.11
C PHE A 42 12.14 -0.79 7.87
N TRP A 43 11.24 -1.66 7.45
CA TRP A 43 10.04 -1.97 8.22
C TRP A 43 10.38 -2.76 9.48
N GLN A 44 9.80 -2.37 10.61
CA GLN A 44 9.91 -3.13 11.85
C GLN A 44 9.01 -4.36 11.83
N VAL A 45 9.46 -5.45 12.46
CA VAL A 45 8.69 -6.70 12.56
C VAL A 45 7.39 -6.44 13.34
N PRO A 46 6.20 -6.79 12.80
CA PRO A 46 4.95 -6.66 13.53
C PRO A 46 4.92 -7.57 14.77
N ASP A 47 4.48 -7.01 15.91
CA ASP A 47 4.47 -7.69 17.21
C ASP A 47 3.06 -7.90 17.79
N ARG A 48 2.04 -7.27 17.20
CA ARG A 48 0.64 -7.43 17.62
C ARG A 48 -0.01 -8.66 16.99
N PRO A 49 -0.98 -9.30 17.67
CA PRO A 49 -1.74 -10.40 17.11
C PRO A 49 -2.47 -10.06 15.80
N GLY A 50 -2.67 -11.09 14.98
CA GLY A 50 -3.31 -10.94 13.66
C GLY A 50 -2.45 -10.10 12.72
N LEU A 51 -3.08 -9.26 11.89
CA LEU A 51 -2.37 -8.31 11.03
C LEU A 51 -1.89 -7.06 11.80
N GLY A 52 -2.19 -6.95 13.10
CA GLY A 52 -1.75 -5.82 13.92
C GLY A 52 -2.31 -4.43 13.53
N VAL A 53 -3.27 -4.35 12.60
CA VAL A 53 -3.86 -3.10 12.11
C VAL A 53 -5.37 -3.06 12.31
N GLU A 54 -5.89 -1.84 12.44
CA GLU A 54 -7.31 -1.54 12.54
C GLU A 54 -7.69 -0.45 11.53
N VAL A 55 -8.94 -0.48 11.06
CA VAL A 55 -9.47 0.50 10.13
C VAL A 55 -10.50 1.37 10.84
N ASP A 56 -10.29 2.67 10.82
CA ASP A 56 -11.26 3.67 11.29
C ASP A 56 -12.30 3.94 10.19
N LEU A 57 -13.42 3.24 10.29
CA LEU A 57 -14.51 3.36 9.32
C LEU A 57 -15.16 4.75 9.31
N ALA A 58 -15.10 5.49 10.42
CA ALA A 58 -15.67 6.84 10.50
C ALA A 58 -14.81 7.84 9.73
N VAL A 59 -13.48 7.69 9.75
CA VAL A 59 -12.58 8.47 8.89
C VAL A 59 -12.72 8.03 7.44
N ALA A 60 -12.76 6.72 7.17
CA ALA A 60 -12.93 6.20 5.81
C ALA A 60 -14.21 6.74 5.13
N ALA A 61 -15.30 6.87 5.88
CA ALA A 61 -16.56 7.43 5.38
C ALA A 61 -16.46 8.90 4.90
N LYS A 62 -15.45 9.66 5.35
CA LYS A 62 -15.20 11.03 4.89
C LYS A 62 -14.53 11.09 3.51
N HIS A 63 -14.01 9.96 3.02
CA HIS A 63 -13.30 9.84 1.75
C HIS A 63 -14.02 8.83 0.84
N PRO A 64 -15.24 9.15 0.37
CA PRO A 64 -15.99 8.25 -0.49
C PRO A 64 -15.25 8.01 -1.81
N PHE A 65 -15.56 6.89 -2.45
CA PHE A 65 -15.01 6.56 -3.76
C PHE A 65 -15.23 7.67 -4.78
N ALA A 66 -14.17 8.02 -5.49
CA ALA A 66 -14.20 8.87 -6.67
C ALA A 66 -13.56 8.10 -7.84
N PRO A 67 -14.18 8.09 -9.04
CA PRO A 67 -13.56 7.49 -10.21
C PRO A 67 -12.24 8.22 -10.55
N GLU A 68 -11.16 7.47 -10.68
CA GLU A 68 -9.88 7.98 -11.17
C GLU A 68 -9.64 7.51 -12.60
N PRO A 69 -9.10 8.38 -13.48
CA PRO A 69 -8.65 7.94 -14.79
C PRO A 69 -7.52 6.92 -14.62
N ASN A 70 -7.53 5.87 -15.43
CA ASN A 70 -6.48 4.87 -15.46
C ASN A 70 -5.72 4.98 -16.79
N PRO A 71 -4.63 5.76 -16.86
CA PRO A 71 -3.89 6.01 -18.10
C PRO A 71 -3.32 4.74 -18.73
N ALA A 72 -3.06 3.71 -17.92
CA ALA A 72 -2.53 2.42 -18.38
C ALA A 72 -3.44 1.73 -19.40
N ARG A 73 -4.76 1.98 -19.34
CA ARG A 73 -5.73 1.35 -20.25
C ARG A 73 -5.68 1.87 -21.69
N GLU A 74 -5.06 3.02 -21.89
CA GLU A 74 -4.99 3.69 -23.19
C GLU A 74 -3.55 3.86 -23.66
N ALA A 75 -2.62 3.06 -23.13
CA ALA A 75 -1.21 3.13 -23.47
C ALA A 75 -1.01 2.87 -24.96
N ARG A 76 -0.54 3.92 -25.64
CA ARG A 76 -0.26 3.93 -27.07
C ARG A 76 1.08 4.57 -27.33
N ILE A 77 1.83 3.99 -28.25
CA ILE A 77 3.04 4.60 -28.79
C ILE A 77 2.69 5.55 -29.95
N ALA A 78 3.67 6.30 -30.44
CA ALA A 78 3.47 7.42 -31.36
C ALA A 78 2.74 7.06 -32.68
N ASP A 79 2.81 5.79 -33.12
CA ASP A 79 2.12 5.31 -34.32
C ASP A 79 0.66 4.84 -34.05
N GLY A 80 0.20 4.91 -32.80
CA GLY A 80 -1.14 4.51 -32.38
C GLY A 80 -1.27 3.05 -31.91
N THR A 81 -0.20 2.27 -31.99
CA THR A 81 -0.16 0.87 -31.51
C THR A 81 -0.43 0.82 -30.03
N ILE A 82 -1.35 -0.07 -29.63
CA ILE A 82 -1.66 -0.34 -28.23
C ILE A 82 -0.53 -1.19 -27.64
N VAL A 83 -0.04 -0.80 -26.48
CA VAL A 83 1.03 -1.49 -25.77
C VAL A 83 0.64 -1.74 -24.32
N ASP A 84 1.37 -2.63 -23.66
CA ASP A 84 1.28 -2.79 -22.22
C ASP A 84 1.93 -1.58 -21.52
N TRP A 85 1.33 -1.16 -20.41
CA TRP A 85 1.83 -0.12 -19.50
C TRP A 85 2.41 -0.74 -18.25
#